data_AF-A0A973SPC9-F1
#
_entry.id   AF-A0A973SPC9-F1
#
_cell.length_a   1.000
_cell.length_b   1.000
_cell.length_c   1.000
_cell.angle_alpha   90.00
_cell.angle_beta   90.00
_cell.angle_gamma   90.00
#
_symmetry.space_group_name_H-M   'P 1'
#
loop_
_entity.id
_entity.type
_entity.pdbx_description
1 polymer ?
#
loop_
_entity_poly.entity_id
_entity_poly.type
_entity_poly.pdbx_seq_one_letter_code
_entity_poly.pdbx_strand_id
1 'polypeptide(L)'
;MQAFQLPDFYMPYPARLNPHVERSRQHTMEWAGRMGMLSSPTPAGGLVWDEEALAAMDYALMCGYTHPDCDGPTLDLITDWYVWVFFFDDHFLELFK
;
A
#
# COMPACT_ATOMS: atom_id res chain seq x y z
N MET A 1 -15.10 0.68 18.23
CA MET A 1 -15.91 -0.51 18.59
C MET A 1 -16.24 -1.22 17.30
N GLN A 2 -15.97 -2.52 17.17
CA GLN A 2 -16.21 -3.25 15.93
C GLN A 2 -17.72 -3.48 15.78
N ALA A 3 -18.30 -3.11 14.63
CA ALA A 3 -19.75 -3.16 14.42
C ALA A 3 -20.31 -4.60 14.39
N PHE A 4 -19.47 -5.59 14.08
CA PHE A 4 -19.80 -7.02 14.04
C PHE A 4 -18.53 -7.86 14.19
N GLN A 5 -18.68 -9.17 14.43
CA GLN A 5 -17.58 -10.14 14.42
C GLN A 5 -17.38 -10.69 13.01
N LEU A 6 -16.13 -10.74 12.54
CA LEU A 6 -15.81 -11.36 11.25
C LEU A 6 -16.16 -12.86 11.28
N PRO A 7 -16.78 -13.40 10.22
CA PRO A 7 -17.02 -14.84 10.13
C PRO A 7 -15.74 -15.61 9.81
N ASP A 8 -15.79 -16.93 9.96
CA ASP A 8 -14.74 -17.80 9.42
C ASP A 8 -14.84 -17.87 7.90
N PHE A 9 -13.81 -17.39 7.20
CA PHE A 9 -13.75 -17.41 5.74
C PHE A 9 -13.24 -18.77 5.23
N TYR A 10 -13.96 -19.39 4.31
CA TYR A 10 -13.48 -20.58 3.61
C TYR A 10 -12.40 -20.20 2.59
N MET A 11 -11.19 -20.75 2.76
CA MET A 11 -10.03 -20.49 1.91
C MET A 11 -9.61 -21.80 1.21
N PRO A 12 -9.97 -22.04 -0.06
CA PRO A 12 -9.68 -23.30 -0.74
C PRO A 12 -8.17 -23.52 -0.98
N TYR A 13 -7.38 -22.45 -0.99
CA TYR A 13 -5.94 -22.48 -1.24
C TYR A 13 -5.20 -21.55 -0.26
N PRO A 14 -4.04 -21.98 0.28
CA PRO A 14 -3.22 -21.12 1.11
C PRO A 14 -2.51 -20.06 0.26
N ALA A 15 -2.37 -18.85 0.81
CA ALA A 15 -1.58 -17.80 0.17
C ALA A 15 -0.08 -18.17 0.18
N ARG A 16 0.62 -17.76 -0.88
CA ARG A 16 2.08 -17.81 -0.98
C ARG A 16 2.60 -16.38 -0.87
N LEU A 17 3.82 -16.22 -0.36
CA LEU A 17 4.43 -14.90 -0.19
C LEU A 17 5.64 -14.78 -1.12
N ASN A 18 5.67 -13.70 -1.91
CA ASN A 18 6.84 -13.38 -2.73
C ASN A 18 8.08 -13.15 -1.85
N PRO A 19 9.25 -13.76 -2.13
CA PRO A 19 10.47 -13.57 -1.34
C PRO A 19 11.06 -12.15 -1.44
N HIS A 20 10.57 -11.30 -2.36
CA HIS A 20 11.10 -9.96 -2.62
C HIS A 20 10.36 -8.83 -1.88
N VAL A 21 9.42 -9.12 -0.97
CA VAL A 21 8.63 -8.11 -0.24
C VAL A 21 9.47 -7.02 0.41
N GLU A 22 10.57 -7.41 1.08
CA GLU A 22 11.38 -6.42 1.81
C GLU A 22 12.10 -5.44 0.88
N ARG A 23 12.50 -5.92 -0.31
CA ARG A 23 13.03 -5.05 -1.36
C ARG A 23 11.96 -4.06 -1.83
N SER A 24 10.74 -4.54 -2.08
CA SER A 24 9.65 -3.68 -2.57
C SER A 24 9.17 -2.68 -1.53
N ARG A 25 9.25 -2.99 -0.23
CA ARG A 25 9.02 -2.01 0.85
C ARG A 25 9.98 -0.82 0.76
N GLN A 26 11.27 -1.10 0.62
CA GLN A 26 12.29 -0.05 0.51
C GLN A 26 12.13 0.76 -0.77
N HIS A 27 11.98 0.09 -1.91
CA HIS A 27 11.81 0.74 -3.21
C HIS A 27 10.59 1.66 -3.21
N THR A 28 9.44 1.18 -2.75
CA THR A 28 8.18 1.93 -2.86
C THR A 28 8.12 3.10 -1.89
N MET A 29 8.73 2.99 -0.70
CA MET A 29 8.87 4.11 0.24
C MET A 29 9.63 5.28 -0.39
N GLU A 30 10.79 4.99 -0.99
CA GLU A 30 11.58 6.00 -1.68
C GLU A 30 10.84 6.58 -2.90
N TRP A 31 10.13 5.71 -3.65
CA TRP A 31 9.35 6.13 -4.80
C TRP A 31 8.20 7.06 -4.42
N ALA A 32 7.43 6.73 -3.39
CA ALA A 32 6.33 7.55 -2.89
C ALA A 32 6.82 8.94 -2.43
N GLY A 33 7.98 8.99 -1.76
CA GLY A 33 8.64 10.24 -1.41
C GLY A 33 9.00 11.08 -2.64
N ARG A 34 9.60 10.48 -3.68
CA ARG A 34 9.91 11.18 -4.94
C ARG A 34 8.67 11.68 -5.69
N MET A 35 7.54 10.97 -5.56
CA MET A 35 6.27 11.36 -6.18
C MET A 35 5.50 12.42 -5.37
N GLY A 36 6.02 12.83 -4.20
CA GLY A 36 5.42 13.86 -3.36
C GLY A 36 4.22 13.38 -2.55
N MET A 37 3.95 12.07 -2.51
CA MET A 37 2.82 11.49 -1.78
C MET A 37 2.95 11.69 -0.26
N LEU A 38 4.18 11.63 0.24
CA LEU A 38 4.51 11.77 1.67
C LEU A 38 4.65 13.23 2.12
N SER A 39 4.30 14.17 1.25
CA SER A 39 4.35 15.62 1.50
C SER A 39 3.12 16.35 0.97
N SER A 40 2.09 15.60 0.55
CA SER A 40 0.89 16.19 -0.01
C SER A 40 -0.01 16.73 1.09
N PRO A 41 -0.31 18.04 1.13
CA PRO A 41 -1.10 18.63 2.21
C PRO A 41 -2.60 18.35 2.03
N THR A 42 -3.33 18.29 3.14
CA THR A 42 -4.81 18.29 3.13
C THR A 42 -5.37 19.71 3.32
N PRO A 43 -6.60 20.00 2.88
CA PRO A 43 -7.25 21.29 3.13
C PRO A 43 -7.47 21.60 4.62
N ALA A 44 -7.62 20.56 5.45
CA ALA A 44 -7.81 20.67 6.90
C ALA A 44 -6.49 20.90 7.68
N GLY A 45 -5.35 20.86 6.99
CA GLY A 45 -4.03 20.90 7.60
C GLY A 45 -3.50 19.51 7.95
N GLY A 46 -2.19 19.32 7.78
CA GLY A 46 -1.54 18.02 7.85
C GLY A 46 -1.19 17.50 6.47
N LEU A 47 -0.91 16.20 6.38
CA LEU A 47 -0.55 15.50 5.15
C LEU A 47 -1.59 14.40 4.87
N VAL A 48 -1.80 14.07 3.59
CA VAL A 48 -2.60 12.90 3.22
C VAL A 48 -1.96 11.66 3.83
N TRP A 49 -0.69 11.42 3.52
CA TRP A 49 0.14 10.38 4.15
C TRP A 49 1.47 10.94 4.63
N ASP A 50 2.01 10.31 5.67
CA ASP A 50 3.42 10.37 6.04
C ASP A 50 4.07 8.98 5.90
N GLU A 51 5.37 8.88 6.21
CA GLU A 51 6.12 7.63 6.14
C GLU A 51 5.56 6.54 7.07
N GLU A 52 5.07 6.91 8.25
CA GLU A 52 4.52 5.98 9.24
C GLU A 52 3.20 5.38 8.74
N ALA A 53 2.32 6.21 8.16
CA ALA A 53 1.08 5.77 7.54
C ALA A 53 1.36 4.80 6.38
N LEU A 54 2.27 5.14 5.46
CA LEU A 54 2.61 4.26 4.34
C LEU A 54 3.20 2.92 4.82
N ALA A 55 4.08 2.95 5.83
CA ALA A 55 4.64 1.74 6.40
C ALA A 55 3.58 0.86 7.09
N ALA A 56 2.61 1.48 7.78
CA ALA A 56 1.53 0.76 8.47
C ALA A 56 0.55 0.06 7.52
N MET A 57 0.29 0.64 6.34
CA MET A 57 -0.57 0.04 5.32
C MET A 57 0.09 -1.14 4.60
N ASP A 58 1.42 -1.14 4.48
CA ASP A 58 2.26 -2.22 3.94
C ASP A 58 1.78 -2.79 2.59
N TYR A 59 1.67 -1.91 1.59
CA TYR A 59 1.24 -2.30 0.24
C TYR A 59 2.18 -3.32 -0.42
N ALA A 60 3.47 -3.33 -0.06
CA ALA A 60 4.41 -4.35 -0.53
C ALA A 60 4.04 -5.75 -0.03
N LEU A 61 3.56 -5.90 1.21
CA LEU A 61 3.07 -7.19 1.72
C LEU A 61 1.82 -7.65 0.97
N MET A 62 0.87 -6.74 0.72
CA MET A 62 -0.32 -7.04 -0.09
C MET A 62 0.07 -7.48 -1.52
N CYS A 63 0.97 -6.75 -2.16
CA CYS A 63 1.48 -7.09 -3.49
C CYS A 63 2.26 -8.42 -3.48
N GLY A 64 3.03 -8.70 -2.44
CA GLY A 64 3.75 -9.96 -2.26
C GLY A 64 2.84 -11.18 -2.14
N TYR A 65 1.65 -11.03 -1.55
CA TYR A 65 0.63 -12.09 -1.52
C TYR A 65 -0.11 -12.25 -2.84
N THR A 66 -0.36 -11.17 -3.57
CA THR A 66 -1.11 -11.20 -4.83
C THR A 66 -0.24 -11.58 -6.04
N HIS A 67 1.07 -11.41 -5.95
CA HIS A 67 2.03 -11.70 -7.01
C HIS A 67 3.21 -12.55 -6.47
N PRO A 68 2.96 -13.79 -6.00
CA PRO A 68 3.96 -14.57 -5.27
C PRO A 68 5.14 -15.08 -6.12
N ASP A 69 5.02 -15.03 -7.45
CA ASP A 69 5.95 -15.67 -8.39
C ASP A 69 6.73 -14.70 -9.29
N CYS A 70 6.46 -13.39 -9.23
CA CYS A 70 7.19 -12.41 -10.04
C CYS A 70 8.57 -12.09 -9.45
N ASP A 71 9.46 -11.58 -10.30
CA ASP A 71 10.77 -11.11 -9.85
C ASP A 71 10.67 -9.78 -9.07
N GLY A 72 11.76 -9.42 -8.40
CA GLY A 72 11.84 -8.21 -7.59
C GLY A 72 11.44 -6.93 -8.35
N PRO A 73 12.05 -6.61 -9.50
CA PRO A 73 11.68 -5.41 -10.28
C PRO A 73 10.21 -5.37 -10.70
N THR A 74 9.61 -6.52 -11.02
CA THR A 74 8.18 -6.59 -11.33
C THR A 74 7.33 -6.32 -10.08
N LEU A 75 7.70 -6.89 -8.92
CA LEU A 75 7.01 -6.62 -7.66
C LEU A 75 7.13 -5.15 -7.23
N ASP A 76 8.30 -4.54 -7.44
CA ASP A 76 8.56 -3.11 -7.17
C ASP A 76 7.57 -2.25 -7.97
N LEU A 77 7.48 -2.47 -9.29
CA LEU A 77 6.56 -1.74 -10.17
C LEU A 77 5.09 -1.94 -9.79
N ILE A 78 4.68 -3.18 -9.50
CA ILE A 78 3.31 -3.49 -9.08
C ILE A 78 2.99 -2.76 -7.77
N THR A 79 3.93 -2.78 -6.81
CA THR A 79 3.75 -2.11 -5.53
C THR A 79 3.57 -0.61 -5.73
N ASP A 80 4.39 0.03 -6.57
CA ASP A 80 4.26 1.47 -6.88
C ASP A 80 2.87 1.81 -7.48
N TRP A 81 2.32 0.96 -8.36
CA TRP A 81 0.97 1.12 -8.88
C TRP A 81 -0.11 1.04 -7.81
N TYR A 82 0.05 0.12 -6.85
CA TYR A 82 -0.89 0.00 -5.73
C TYR A 82 -0.76 1.15 -4.73
N VAL A 83 0.46 1.58 -4.40
CA VAL A 83 0.69 2.80 -3.62
C VAL A 83 0.02 3.99 -4.29
N TRP A 84 0.17 4.15 -5.61
CA TRP A 84 -0.46 5.22 -6.36
C TRP A 84 -1.98 5.21 -6.31
N VAL A 85 -2.63 4.06 -6.56
CA VAL A 85 -4.10 4.01 -6.62
C VAL A 85 -4.73 4.25 -5.25
N PHE A 86 -4.11 3.76 -4.17
CA PHE A 86 -4.59 4.03 -2.83
C PHE A 86 -4.32 5.48 -2.42
N PHE A 87 -3.17 6.04 -2.79
CA PHE A 87 -2.91 7.46 -2.54
C PHE A 87 -3.92 8.33 -3.27
N PHE A 88 -4.25 7.98 -4.51
CA PHE A 88 -5.28 8.67 -5.28
C PHE A 88 -6.65 8.61 -4.57
N ASP A 89 -7.06 7.47 -4.02
CA ASP A 89 -8.33 7.34 -3.30
C ASP A 89 -8.39 8.27 -2.07
N ASP A 90 -7.34 8.26 -1.23
CA ASP A 90 -7.27 9.08 -0.02
C ASP A 90 -7.12 10.57 -0.35
N HIS A 91 -6.27 10.92 -1.31
CA HIS A 91 -6.10 12.30 -1.75
C HIS A 91 -7.39 12.86 -2.37
N PHE A 92 -8.14 12.03 -3.12
CA PHE A 92 -9.42 12.44 -3.67
C PHE A 92 -10.47 12.63 -2.57
N LEU A 93 -10.50 11.76 -1.56
CA LEU A 93 -11.35 11.91 -0.38
C LEU A 93 -11.09 13.26 0.30
N GLU A 94 -9.85 13.56 0.66
CA GLU A 94 -9.46 14.79 1.36
C GLU A 94 -9.78 16.08 0.59
N LEU A 95 -9.75 16.04 -0.75
CA LEU A 95 -9.98 17.24 -1.56
C LEU A 95 -11.44 17.46 -1.96
N PHE A 96 -12.24 16.41 -2.08
CA PHE A 96 -13.52 16.49 -2.78
C PHE A 96 -14.72 15.91 -2.01
N LYS A 97 -14.53 15.34 -0.82
CA LYS A 97 -15.60 14.73 -0.02
C LYS A 97 -15.54 15.22 1.42
#